data_AF-A0A7X7WUZ4-F1
#
_entry.id   AF-A0A7X7WUZ4-F1
#
_cell.length_a   1.000
_cell.length_b   1.000
_cell.length_c   1.000
_cell.angle_alpha   90.00
_cell.angle_beta   90.00
_cell.angle_gamma   90.00
#
_symmetry.space_group_name_H-M   'P 1'
#
loop_
_entity.id
_entity.type
_entity.pdbx_description
1 polymer ?
#
loop_
_entity_poly.entity_id
_entity_poly.type
_entity_poly.pdbx_seq_one_letter_code
_entity_poly.pdbx_strand_id
1 'polypeptide(L)' 'MKADDKPVKTHKDLDAWKKALDFAESIYTLTARFPKEEQFGLISQLRRSAVSVPSNIAEGAARSTRKEFIQFLH' A
#
# COMPACT_ATOMS: atom_id res chain seq x y z
N MET A 1 -25.98 -6.87 15.94
CA MET A 1 -25.24 -5.75 15.32
C MET A 1 -23.95 -6.33 14.73
N LYS A 2 -23.76 -6.27 13.41
CA LYS A 2 -22.50 -6.70 12.77
C LYS A 2 -21.48 -5.59 12.92
N ALA A 3 -20.21 -5.94 13.15
CA ALA A 3 -19.13 -5.02 13.50
C ALA A 3 -18.63 -4.13 12.34
N ASP A 4 -19.29 -4.15 11.18
CA ASP A 4 -18.69 -3.70 9.91
C ASP A 4 -19.17 -2.35 9.38
N ASP A 5 -20.01 -1.60 10.10
CA ASP A 5 -20.55 -0.34 9.58
C ASP A 5 -19.89 0.90 10.24
N LYS A 6 -18.56 0.88 10.34
CA LYS A 6 -17.82 2.11 10.66
C LYS A 6 -17.69 2.93 9.37
N PRO A 7 -18.18 4.17 9.34
CA PRO A 7 -18.02 5.02 8.16
C PRO A 7 -16.53 5.23 7.90
N VAL A 8 -16.08 4.83 6.71
CA VAL A 8 -14.73 5.10 6.21
C VAL A 8 -14.62 6.60 5.99
N LYS A 9 -13.77 7.26 6.79
CA LYS A 9 -13.53 8.71 6.68
C LYS A 9 -12.24 9.00 5.95
N THR A 10 -11.26 8.11 6.07
CA THR A 10 -9.94 8.25 5.46
C THR A 10 -9.42 6.90 4.97
N HIS A 11 -8.38 6.90 4.14
CA HIS A 11 -7.70 5.68 3.72
C HIS A 11 -7.20 4.81 4.89
N LYS A 12 -6.93 5.42 6.07
CA LYS A 12 -6.46 4.70 7.26
C LYS A 12 -7.51 3.75 7.83
N ASP A 13 -8.78 3.98 7.51
CA ASP A 13 -9.87 3.10 7.91
C ASP A 13 -9.94 1.84 7.01
N LEU A 14 -9.35 1.89 5.81
CA LEU A 14 -9.37 0.79 4.85
C LEU A 14 -8.43 -0.35 5.27
N ASP A 15 -8.97 -1.56 5.42
CA ASP A 15 -8.14 -2.74 5.70
C ASP A 15 -7.17 -3.06 4.56
N ALA A 16 -7.54 -2.74 3.31
CA ALA A 16 -6.64 -2.87 2.17
C ALA A 16 -5.39 -1.99 2.32
N TRP A 17 -5.54 -0.76 2.83
CA TRP A 17 -4.41 0.14 3.08
C TRP A 17 -3.51 -0.38 4.19
N LYS A 18 -4.09 -0.87 5.30
CA LYS A 18 -3.34 -1.44 6.42
C LYS A 18 -2.53 -2.67 5.96
N LYS A 19 -3.16 -3.60 5.26
CA LYS A 19 -2.48 -4.78 4.70
C LYS A 19 -1.40 -4.41 3.69
N ALA A 20 -1.59 -3.34 2.92
CA ALA A 20 -0.58 -2.85 1.99
C ALA A 20 0.64 -2.24 2.72
N LEU A 21 0.44 -1.59 3.87
CA LEU A 21 1.55 -1.17 4.73
C LEU A 21 2.30 -2.36 5.32
N ASP A 22 1.59 -3.35 5.87
CA ASP A 22 2.20 -4.57 6.42
C ASP A 22 3.01 -5.30 5.34
N PHE A 23 2.47 -5.36 4.11
CA PHE A 23 3.18 -5.90 2.96
C PHE A 23 4.45 -5.10 2.65
N ALA A 24 4.38 -3.78 2.60
CA ALA A 24 5.56 -2.94 2.36
C ALA A 24 6.64 -3.16 3.43
N GLU A 25 6.26 -3.21 4.71
CA GLU A 25 7.19 -3.53 5.81
C GLU A 25 7.85 -4.90 5.61
N SER A 26 7.08 -5.93 5.23
CA SER A 26 7.62 -7.27 4.97
C SER A 26 8.66 -7.29 3.83
N ILE A 27 8.46 -6.46 2.79
CA ILE A 27 9.43 -6.30 1.70
C ILE A 27 10.70 -5.61 2.20
N TYR A 28 10.60 -4.61 3.08
CA TYR A 28 11.78 -4.00 3.70
C TYR A 28 12.57 -5.01 4.54
N THR A 29 11.89 -5.83 5.36
CA THR A 29 12.50 -6.89 6.15
C THR A 29 13.16 -7.97 5.28
N LEU A 30 12.50 -8.41 4.22
CA LEU A 30 13.03 -9.40 3.28
C LEU A 30 14.29 -8.89 2.59
N THR A 31 14.21 -7.68 2.01
CA THR A 31 15.31 -7.08 1.23
C THR A 31 16.48 -6.63 2.10
N ALA A 32 16.32 -6.51 3.43
CA ALA A 32 17.43 -6.25 4.35
C ALA A 32 18.47 -7.40 4.38
N ARG A 33 18.11 -8.60 3.91
CA ARG A 33 19.00 -9.77 3.84
C ARG A 33 19.67 -9.94 2.48
N PHE A 34 19.40 -9.06 1.51
CA PHE A 34 19.96 -9.17 0.17
C PHE A 34 21.41 -8.67 0.14
N PRO A 35 22.21 -9.10 -0.86
CA PRO A 35 23.56 -8.57 -1.09
C PRO A 35 23.54 -7.05 -1.29
N LYS A 36 24.60 -6.35 -0.86
CA LYS A 36 24.68 -4.88 -0.96
C LYS A 36 24.71 -4.40 -2.41
N GLU A 37 25.21 -5.23 -3.31
CA GLU A 37 25.28 -4.99 -4.76
C GLU A 37 23.88 -4.77 -5.36
N GLU A 38 22.84 -5.36 -4.75
CA GLU A 38 21.45 -5.21 -5.18
C GLU A 38 20.77 -3.94 -4.65
N GLN A 39 21.47 -3.11 -3.86
CA GLN A 39 20.91 -1.92 -3.23
C GLN A 39 20.22 -0.99 -4.24
N PHE A 40 20.86 -0.76 -5.39
CA PHE A 40 20.32 0.06 -6.46
C PHE A 40 19.55 -0.76 -7.51
N GLY A 41 19.75 -2.07 -7.54
CA GLY A 41 19.01 -3.04 -8.37
C GLY A 41 17.72 -3.50 -7.71
N LEU A 42 17.66 -4.79 -7.37
CA LEU A 42 16.44 -5.45 -6.89
C LEU A 42 15.87 -4.82 -5.61
N ILE A 43 16.71 -4.41 -4.67
CA ILE A 43 16.25 -3.82 -3.40
C ILE A 43 15.48 -2.53 -3.67
N SER A 44 16.01 -1.64 -4.52
CA SER A 44 15.38 -0.36 -4.82
C SER A 44 14.05 -0.52 -5.56
N GLN A 45 13.99 -1.46 -6.52
CA GLN A 45 12.79 -1.72 -7.30
C GLN A 45 11.69 -2.31 -6.42
N LEU A 46 11.99 -3.36 -5.66
CA LEU A 46 11.00 -4.02 -4.79
C LEU A 46 10.43 -3.07 -3.74
N ARG A 47 11.28 -2.28 -3.07
CA ARG A 47 10.82 -1.33 -2.04
C ARG A 47 9.95 -0.23 -2.62
N ARG A 48 10.32 0.36 -3.77
CA ARG A 48 9.50 1.38 -4.43
C ARG A 48 8.15 0.83 -4.88
N SER A 49 8.13 -0.34 -5.51
CA SER A 49 6.90 -1.00 -5.93
C SER A 49 6.00 -1.36 -4.73
N ALA A 50 6.58 -1.83 -3.62
CA ALA A 50 5.79 -2.16 -2.44
C ALA A 50 5.17 -0.91 -1.79
N VAL A 51 5.91 0.20 -1.72
CA VAL A 51 5.43 1.48 -1.17
C VAL A 51 4.38 2.15 -2.09
N SER A 52 4.40 1.90 -3.40
CA SER A 52 3.39 2.48 -4.29
C SER A 52 1.99 1.93 -4.02
N VAL A 53 1.85 0.70 -3.53
CA VAL A 53 0.53 0.09 -3.23
C VAL A 53 -0.26 0.87 -2.17
N PRO A 54 0.22 1.07 -0.93
CA PRO A 54 -0.52 1.88 0.05
C PRO A 54 -0.65 3.35 -0.37
N SER A 55 0.30 3.87 -1.18
CA SER A 55 0.24 5.25 -1.69
C SER A 55 -0.91 5.44 -2.68
N ASN A 56 -1.08 4.52 -3.64
CA ASN A 56 -2.18 4.54 -4.61
C ASN A 56 -3.54 4.33 -3.93
N ILE A 57 -3.62 3.46 -2.92
CA ILE A 57 -4.85 3.29 -2.12
C ILE A 57 -5.19 4.60 -1.39
N ALA A 58 -4.20 5.25 -0.78
CA ALA A 58 -4.39 6.51 -0.07
C ALA A 58 -4.84 7.64 -1.01
N GLU A 59 -4.22 7.75 -2.19
CA GLU A 59 -4.60 8.74 -3.20
C GLU A 59 -6.01 8.49 -3.73
N GLY A 60 -6.33 7.25 -4.10
CA GLY A 60 -7.66 6.89 -4.60
C GLY A 60 -8.75 7.17 -3.56
N ALA A 61 -8.51 6.84 -2.29
CA ALA A 61 -9.48 7.03 -1.22
C ALA A 61 -9.71 8.51 -0.86
N ALA A 62 -8.81 9.41 -1.26
CA ALA A 62 -8.96 10.85 -1.09
C ALA A 62 -9.81 11.49 -2.22
N ARG A 63 -10.19 10.74 -3.26
CA ARG A 63 -10.96 11.25 -4.40
C ARG A 63 -12.47 11.09 -4.19
N SER A 64 -13.23 12.05 -4.73
CA SER A 64 -14.64 12.28 -4.42
C SER A 64 -15.60 11.25 -5.02
N THR A 65 -15.16 10.44 -6.00
CA THR A 65 -16.05 9.48 -6.67
C THR A 65 -15.51 8.05 -6.68
N ARG A 66 -16.41 7.09 -6.50
CA ARG A 66 -16.11 5.64 -6.58
C ARG A 66 -15.47 5.23 -7.92
N LYS A 67 -15.78 5.97 -8.99
CA LYS A 67 -15.22 5.76 -10.33
C LYS A 67 -13.72 6.09 -10.38
N GLU A 68 -13.30 7.16 -9.71
CA GLU A 68 -11.89 7.54 -9.61
C GLU A 68 -11.12 6.58 -8.69
N PHE A 69 -11.74 6.07 -7.63
CA PHE A 69 -11.11 5.06 -6.76
C PHE A 69 -10.71 3.79 -7.50
N ILE A 70 -11.59 3.27 -8.39
CA ILE A 70 -11.33 2.04 -9.15
C ILE A 70 -10.15 2.20 -10.12
N GLN A 71 -9.97 3.39 -10.70
CA GLN A 71 -8.92 3.65 -11.69
C GLN A 71 -7.50 3.54 -11.11
N PHE A 72 -7.34 3.68 -9.79
CA PHE A 72 -6.04 3.58 -9.08
C PHE A 72 -5.74 2.18 -8.51
N LEU A 73 -6.65 1.22 -8.65
CA LEU A 73 -6.47 -0.16 -8.18
C LEU A 73 -5.88 -1.11 -9.25
N HIS A 74 -5.47 -0.57 -10.40
CA HIS A 74 -4.86 -1.30 -11.52
C HIS A 74 -3.32 -1.20 -11.51
#